data_AF-A0A250IFG8-F1
#
_entry.id   AF-A0A250IFG8-F1
#
_cell.length_a   1.000
_cell.length_b   1.000
_cell.length_c   1.000
_cell.angle_alpha   90.00
_cell.angle_beta   90.00
_cell.angle_gamma   90.00
#
_symmetry.space_group_name_H-M   'P 1'
#
loop_
_entity.id
_entity.type
_entity.pdbx_description
1 polymer ?
#
loop_
_entity_poly.entity_id
_entity_poly.type
_entity_poly.pdbx_seq_one_letter_code
_entity_poly.pdbx_strand_id
1 'polypeptide(L)'
;MGWPLRMFQEEGFYFVTSRCFQGRLLLRPSAEVNEVVGGVLARAVQQSAGNVRLHAFTFASNHFHLLVWARGAALAGFMQYLRANLSRKAGRLVDWSGGFWERRYSAEPVLDDEALVGRLRYVLAHGVKEGLVERSAEWPGLTCLPQLLGPARRVFQWFSWTKRWSKRGSEDLAAEEGRFAKEIAEPVELLVEPLPCWKRLGEEERQRAVRALVEAVESEARARDKPVLGARAVRAQHPHTRPEHLKHSPRPLGHASTRQALNELREQYRAFVAAFREAAARWMWGDFSAPFPPFSFPPRVVPGRVARIL
;
A
#
# COMPACT_ATOMS: atom_id res chain seq x y z
N MET A 1 -0.87 22.59 3.99
CA MET A 1 -2.17 21.94 4.25
C MET A 1 -1.97 20.84 5.28
N GLY A 2 -2.68 20.90 6.40
CA GLY A 2 -2.50 19.94 7.50
C GLY A 2 -2.78 18.50 7.09
N TRP A 3 -2.16 17.58 7.80
CA TRP A 3 -2.37 16.15 7.64
C TRP A 3 -3.74 15.77 8.20
N PRO A 4 -4.71 15.25 7.40
CA PRO A 4 -6.01 14.88 7.94
C PRO A 4 -5.86 13.83 9.04
N LEU A 5 -6.70 13.94 10.07
CA LEU A 5 -6.80 12.93 11.14
C LEU A 5 -7.23 11.60 10.52
N ARG A 6 -6.67 10.50 11.04
CA ARG A 6 -7.00 9.14 10.60
C ARG A 6 -8.19 8.65 11.40
N MET A 7 -9.32 8.50 10.72
CA MET A 7 -10.51 7.85 11.25
C MET A 7 -10.51 6.41 10.75
N PHE A 8 -10.10 5.46 11.60
CA PHE A 8 -10.24 4.04 11.30
C PHE A 8 -11.57 3.54 11.84
N GLN A 9 -12.25 2.73 11.03
CA GLN A 9 -13.44 1.98 11.40
C GLN A 9 -13.05 0.74 12.20
N GLU A 10 -13.97 0.22 13.01
CA GLU A 10 -13.78 -1.05 13.72
C GLU A 10 -13.45 -2.16 12.74
N GLU A 11 -14.18 -2.27 11.63
CA GLU A 11 -13.83 -3.06 10.47
C GLU A 11 -14.11 -2.23 9.23
N GLY A 12 -13.19 -2.24 8.26
CA GLY A 12 -13.40 -1.47 7.04
C GLY A 12 -12.49 -1.88 5.90
N PHE A 13 -12.92 -1.57 4.69
CA PHE A 13 -12.11 -1.67 3.49
C PHE A 13 -11.44 -0.34 3.20
N TYR A 14 -10.17 -0.38 2.81
CA TYR A 14 -9.38 0.80 2.52
C TYR A 14 -8.66 0.64 1.19
N PHE A 15 -8.77 1.69 0.38
CA PHE A 15 -7.88 1.90 -0.75
C PHE A 15 -6.66 2.68 -0.25
N VAL A 16 -5.49 2.06 -0.31
CA VAL A 16 -4.25 2.60 0.23
C VAL A 16 -3.35 3.07 -0.90
N THR A 17 -2.76 4.26 -0.75
CA THR A 17 -1.72 4.75 -1.66
C THR A 17 -0.50 5.23 -0.88
N SER A 18 0.69 4.86 -1.34
CA SER A 18 1.95 5.41 -0.80
C SER A 18 2.91 5.73 -1.94
N ARG A 19 3.36 7.00 -2.01
CA ARG A 19 4.25 7.50 -3.06
C ARG A 19 5.68 7.64 -2.56
N CYS A 20 6.63 7.26 -3.41
CA CYS A 20 8.05 7.45 -3.20
C CYS A 20 8.41 8.94 -3.15
N PHE A 21 9.48 9.26 -2.43
CA PHE A 21 9.95 10.63 -2.25
C PHE A 21 10.18 11.34 -3.59
N GLN A 22 9.60 12.54 -3.74
CA GLN A 22 9.61 13.33 -4.98
C GLN A 22 9.09 12.56 -6.22
N GLY A 23 8.28 11.51 -6.03
CA GLY A 23 7.81 10.65 -7.11
C GLY A 23 8.92 9.89 -7.84
N ARG A 24 10.10 9.74 -7.22
CA ARG A 24 11.22 8.98 -7.79
C ARG A 24 10.84 7.52 -8.01
N LEU A 25 11.48 6.89 -8.99
CA LEU A 25 11.25 5.52 -9.40
C LEU A 25 11.92 4.49 -8.46
N LEU A 26 11.85 4.69 -7.13
CA LEU A 26 12.57 3.86 -6.14
C LEU A 26 12.02 2.43 -6.02
N LEU A 27 10.89 2.15 -6.66
CA LEU A 27 10.29 0.82 -6.82
C LEU A 27 10.35 0.36 -8.29
N ARG A 28 11.25 0.94 -9.10
CA ARG A 28 11.44 0.58 -10.52
C ARG A 28 11.59 -0.95 -10.62
N PRO A 29 10.78 -1.61 -11.45
CA PRO A 29 10.70 -3.07 -11.42
C PRO A 29 11.98 -3.74 -11.93
N SER A 30 12.38 -4.79 -11.21
CA SER A 30 13.35 -5.82 -11.60
C SER A 30 12.92 -7.13 -10.95
N ALA A 31 13.57 -8.25 -11.31
CA ALA A 31 13.28 -9.53 -10.65
C ALA A 31 13.53 -9.43 -9.13
N GLU A 32 14.65 -8.84 -8.74
CA GLU A 32 15.08 -8.66 -7.34
C GLU A 32 14.15 -7.72 -6.58
N VAL A 33 13.79 -6.57 -7.17
CA VAL A 33 12.87 -5.61 -6.53
C VAL A 33 11.49 -6.25 -6.36
N ASN A 34 10.96 -6.93 -7.37
CA ASN A 34 9.65 -7.58 -7.28
C ASN A 34 9.65 -8.69 -6.21
N GLU A 35 10.72 -9.48 -6.14
CA GLU A 35 10.86 -10.55 -5.14
C GLU A 35 10.88 -9.99 -3.71
N VAL A 36 11.69 -8.95 -3.48
CA VAL A 36 11.78 -8.27 -2.18
C VAL A 36 10.46 -7.61 -1.80
N VAL A 37 9.82 -6.92 -2.73
CA VAL A 37 8.53 -6.26 -2.48
C VAL A 37 7.47 -7.30 -2.11
N GLY A 38 7.39 -8.41 -2.86
CA GLY A 38 6.46 -9.50 -2.59
C GLY A 38 6.70 -10.14 -1.24
N GLY A 39 7.95 -10.48 -0.91
CA GLY A 39 8.31 -11.04 0.39
C GLY A 39 8.01 -10.11 1.56
N VAL A 40 8.27 -8.80 1.41
CA VAL A 40 7.93 -7.80 2.44
C VAL A 40 6.42 -7.68 2.63
N LEU A 41 5.66 -7.63 1.55
CA LEU A 41 4.20 -7.56 1.60
C LEU A 41 3.60 -8.80 2.25
N ALA A 42 4.07 -9.99 1.86
CA ALA A 42 3.64 -11.26 2.43
C ALA A 42 3.89 -11.32 3.94
N ARG A 43 5.09 -10.91 4.39
CA ARG A 43 5.38 -10.83 5.83
C ARG A 43 4.55 -9.78 6.55
N ALA A 44 4.29 -8.63 5.93
CA ALA A 44 3.41 -7.63 6.52
C ALA A 44 2.00 -8.20 6.77
N VAL A 45 1.45 -8.95 5.80
CA VAL A 45 0.14 -9.62 5.94
C VAL A 45 0.19 -10.65 7.06
N GLN A 46 1.19 -11.54 7.10
CA GLN A 46 1.33 -12.54 8.16
C GLN A 46 1.45 -11.91 9.56
N GLN A 47 2.24 -10.84 9.71
CA GLN A 47 2.43 -10.13 10.97
C GLN A 47 1.17 -9.42 11.46
N SER A 48 0.19 -9.18 10.59
CA SER A 48 -1.11 -8.62 11.01
C SER A 48 -1.98 -9.62 11.77
N ALA A 49 -1.60 -10.90 11.81
CA ALA A 49 -2.34 -11.98 12.48
C ALA A 49 -3.83 -12.03 12.07
N GLY A 50 -4.10 -11.79 10.78
CA GLY A 50 -5.46 -11.80 10.23
C GLY A 50 -6.27 -10.52 10.44
N ASN A 51 -5.70 -9.49 11.09
CA ASN A 51 -6.34 -8.17 11.25
C ASN A 51 -6.18 -7.26 10.02
N VAL A 52 -5.39 -7.66 9.03
CA VAL A 52 -5.33 -7.04 7.71
C VAL A 52 -5.37 -8.14 6.64
N ARG A 53 -6.30 -8.01 5.70
CA ARG A 53 -6.46 -8.94 4.57
C ARG A 53 -6.31 -8.19 3.26
N LEU A 54 -5.64 -8.82 2.30
CA LEU A 54 -5.26 -8.21 1.04
C LEU A 54 -6.19 -8.71 -0.07
N HIS A 55 -6.83 -7.80 -0.79
CA HIS A 55 -7.76 -8.13 -1.89
C HIS A 55 -7.22 -7.75 -3.27
N ALA A 56 -6.39 -6.72 -3.35
CA ALA A 56 -5.71 -6.35 -4.58
C ALA A 56 -4.45 -5.53 -4.28
N PHE A 57 -3.48 -5.56 -5.17
CA PHE A 57 -2.32 -4.67 -5.09
C PHE A 57 -1.67 -4.45 -6.47
N THR A 58 -0.99 -3.32 -6.59
CA THR A 58 -0.05 -3.07 -7.68
C THR A 58 1.08 -2.18 -7.16
N PHE A 59 2.32 -2.53 -7.51
CA PHE A 59 3.50 -1.73 -7.28
C PHE A 59 3.91 -1.09 -8.61
N ALA A 60 3.71 0.22 -8.68
CA ALA A 60 4.26 1.07 -9.72
C ALA A 60 5.74 1.35 -9.45
N SER A 61 6.41 2.00 -10.39
CA SER A 61 7.81 2.41 -10.20
C SER A 61 8.00 3.45 -9.08
N ASN A 62 7.01 4.33 -8.84
CA ASN A 62 7.13 5.43 -7.86
C ASN A 62 6.04 5.46 -6.78
N HIS A 63 5.13 4.50 -6.75
CA HIS A 63 4.11 4.37 -5.71
C HIS A 63 3.55 2.96 -5.70
N PHE A 64 2.69 2.67 -4.74
CA PHE A 64 1.89 1.46 -4.78
C PHE A 64 0.44 1.76 -4.38
N HIS A 65 -0.45 0.87 -4.82
CA HIS A 65 -1.83 0.81 -4.39
C HIS A 65 -2.13 -0.54 -3.76
N LEU A 66 -2.87 -0.53 -2.63
CA LEU A 66 -3.42 -1.73 -2.02
C LEU A 66 -4.93 -1.57 -1.84
N LEU A 67 -5.68 -2.65 -2.01
CA LEU A 67 -7.05 -2.77 -1.56
C LEU A 67 -7.06 -3.78 -0.42
N VAL A 68 -7.37 -3.32 0.79
CA VAL A 68 -7.26 -4.12 2.01
C VAL A 68 -8.51 -4.02 2.84
N TRP A 69 -8.84 -5.09 3.54
CA TRP A 69 -9.69 -5.02 4.73
C TRP A 69 -8.80 -4.90 5.96
N ALA A 70 -9.21 -4.13 6.96
CA ALA A 70 -8.51 -4.03 8.23
C ALA A 70 -9.45 -3.83 9.42
N ARG A 71 -9.05 -4.37 10.58
CA ARG A 71 -9.74 -4.16 11.86
C ARG A 71 -9.07 -3.03 12.66
N GLY A 72 -9.86 -2.02 13.01
CA GLY A 72 -9.45 -0.89 13.84
C GLY A 72 -8.15 -0.23 13.38
N ALA A 73 -7.23 -0.03 14.33
CA ALA A 73 -5.94 0.61 14.07
C ALA A 73 -4.88 -0.33 13.45
N ALA A 74 -5.19 -1.61 13.17
CA ALA A 74 -4.21 -2.59 12.69
C ALA A 74 -3.55 -2.19 11.36
N LEU A 75 -4.27 -1.45 10.50
CA LEU A 75 -3.71 -0.92 9.25
C LEU A 75 -2.50 0.01 9.49
N ALA A 76 -2.46 0.72 10.62
CA ALA A 76 -1.32 1.55 10.98
C ALA A 76 -0.05 0.74 11.19
N GLY A 77 -0.14 -0.34 11.98
CA GLY A 77 0.98 -1.26 12.24
C GLY A 77 1.42 -1.97 10.96
N PHE A 78 0.49 -2.50 10.17
CA PHE A 78 0.77 -3.11 8.88
C PHE A 78 1.55 -2.16 7.94
N MET A 79 1.06 -0.94 7.78
CA MET A 79 1.70 0.03 6.88
C MET A 79 3.02 0.56 7.42
N GLN A 80 3.20 0.65 8.74
CA GLN A 80 4.49 0.95 9.35
C GLN A 80 5.51 -0.14 9.00
N TYR A 81 5.14 -1.41 9.19
CA TYR A 81 6.00 -2.56 8.89
C TYR A 81 6.36 -2.62 7.40
N LEU A 82 5.35 -2.57 6.52
CA LEU A 82 5.52 -2.63 5.06
C LEU A 82 6.45 -1.53 4.57
N ARG A 83 6.14 -0.27 4.90
CA ARG A 83 6.89 0.90 4.41
C ARG A 83 8.31 0.96 4.95
N ALA A 84 8.53 0.60 6.22
CA ALA A 84 9.87 0.58 6.81
C ALA A 84 10.75 -0.50 6.19
N ASN A 85 10.20 -1.68 5.91
CA ASN A 85 10.97 -2.75 5.27
C ASN A 85 11.24 -2.48 3.79
N LEU A 86 10.26 -1.98 3.03
CA LEU A 86 10.47 -1.54 1.65
C LEU A 86 11.53 -0.45 1.55
N SER A 87 11.45 0.58 2.40
CA SER A 87 12.44 1.67 2.44
C SER A 87 13.87 1.16 2.65
N ARG A 88 14.05 0.14 3.50
CA ARG A 88 15.37 -0.42 3.81
C ARG A 88 15.86 -1.37 2.74
N LYS A 89 14.98 -2.24 2.22
CA LYS A 89 15.37 -3.34 1.33
C LYS A 89 15.38 -2.93 -0.14
N ALA A 90 14.29 -2.35 -0.63
CA ALA A 90 14.24 -1.81 -1.98
C ALA A 90 15.23 -0.64 -2.13
N GLY A 91 15.33 0.22 -1.12
CA GLY A 91 16.32 1.31 -1.09
C GLY A 91 17.76 0.83 -1.28
N ARG A 92 18.14 -0.32 -0.69
CA ARG A 92 19.47 -0.91 -0.94
C ARG A 92 19.64 -1.46 -2.35
N LEU A 93 18.62 -2.14 -2.89
CA LEU A 93 18.67 -2.66 -4.27
C LEU A 93 18.82 -1.56 -5.33
N VAL A 94 18.38 -0.34 -5.02
CA VAL A 94 18.48 0.80 -5.93
C VAL A 94 19.52 1.83 -5.49
N ASP A 95 20.42 1.48 -4.57
CA ASP A 95 21.44 2.37 -3.99
C ASP A 95 20.91 3.76 -3.58
N TRP A 96 19.84 3.75 -2.78
CA TRP A 96 19.19 4.96 -2.27
C TRP A 96 19.38 5.09 -0.76
N SER A 97 20.02 6.18 -0.34
CA SER A 97 20.16 6.59 1.06
C SER A 97 19.39 7.88 1.30
N GLY A 98 18.24 7.79 1.99
CA GLY A 98 17.43 8.97 2.30
C GLY A 98 15.95 8.66 2.52
N GLY A 99 15.13 9.71 2.54
CA GLY A 99 13.69 9.58 2.60
C GLY A 99 13.18 8.73 1.43
N PHE A 100 12.53 7.60 1.72
CA PHE A 100 12.01 6.72 0.67
C PHE A 100 10.58 7.09 0.27
N TRP A 101 9.80 7.59 1.23
CA TRP A 101 8.40 7.96 1.02
C TRP A 101 8.26 9.47 1.10
N GLU A 102 7.48 10.03 0.18
CA GLU A 102 7.23 11.48 0.14
C GLU A 102 6.60 11.96 1.45
N ARG A 103 5.65 11.16 1.97
CA ARG A 103 4.66 11.64 2.92
C ARG A 103 3.96 10.46 3.63
N ARG A 104 3.04 10.68 4.58
CA ARG A 104 2.23 9.58 5.16
C ARG A 104 1.39 8.92 4.06
N TYR A 105 1.21 7.60 4.13
CA TYR A 105 0.31 6.89 3.22
C TYR A 105 -1.14 7.40 3.36
N SER A 106 -1.90 7.26 2.29
CA SER A 106 -3.35 7.45 2.25
C SER A 106 -4.05 6.11 2.54
N ALA A 107 -5.16 6.13 3.26
CA ALA A 107 -6.08 5.03 3.47
C ALA A 107 -7.50 5.57 3.39
N GLU A 108 -8.07 5.54 2.20
CA GLU A 108 -9.42 6.03 1.88
C GLU A 108 -10.40 4.88 2.12
N PRO A 109 -11.41 5.02 2.99
CA PRO A 109 -12.41 3.97 3.18
C PRO A 109 -13.18 3.72 1.88
N VAL A 110 -13.51 2.46 1.62
CA VAL A 110 -14.35 2.01 0.51
C VAL A 110 -15.66 1.49 1.10
N LEU A 111 -16.77 2.13 0.78
CA LEU A 111 -18.01 2.03 1.57
C LEU A 111 -19.00 0.98 1.06
N ASP A 112 -18.87 0.55 -0.20
CA ASP A 112 -19.80 -0.38 -0.83
C ASP A 112 -19.10 -1.28 -1.86
N ASP A 113 -19.80 -2.34 -2.26
CA ASP A 113 -19.29 -3.39 -3.14
C ASP A 113 -18.99 -2.90 -4.56
N GLU A 114 -19.79 -1.97 -5.08
CA GLU A 114 -19.54 -1.39 -6.40
C GLU A 114 -18.26 -0.54 -6.38
N ALA A 115 -18.05 0.26 -5.33
CA ALA A 115 -16.80 0.98 -5.13
C ALA A 115 -15.60 0.06 -4.93
N LEU A 116 -15.78 -1.10 -4.26
CA LEU A 116 -14.75 -2.13 -4.13
C LEU A 116 -14.32 -2.68 -5.50
N VAL A 117 -15.28 -3.10 -6.32
CA VAL A 117 -15.02 -3.57 -7.70
C VAL A 117 -14.38 -2.44 -8.52
N GLY A 118 -14.85 -1.20 -8.39
CA GLY A 118 -14.27 -0.04 -9.05
C GLY A 118 -12.81 0.24 -8.63
N ARG A 119 -12.44 -0.01 -7.36
CA ARG A 119 -11.05 0.07 -6.88
C ARG A 119 -10.20 -1.11 -7.37
N LEU A 120 -10.74 -2.32 -7.43
CA LEU A 120 -10.06 -3.45 -8.06
C LEU A 120 -9.75 -3.14 -9.53
N ARG A 121 -10.73 -2.66 -10.30
CA ARG A 121 -10.52 -2.22 -11.70
C ARG A 121 -9.43 -1.16 -11.79
N TYR A 122 -9.41 -0.19 -10.87
CA TYR A 122 -8.36 0.84 -10.82
C TYR A 122 -6.97 0.24 -10.62
N VAL A 123 -6.81 -0.75 -9.72
CA VAL A 123 -5.55 -1.46 -9.48
C VAL A 123 -5.10 -2.23 -10.72
N LEU A 124 -6.03 -2.96 -11.34
CA LEU A 124 -5.77 -3.76 -12.55
C LEU A 124 -5.44 -2.90 -13.77
N ALA A 125 -5.86 -1.63 -13.76
CA ALA A 125 -5.59 -0.71 -14.84
C ALA A 125 -4.19 -0.11 -14.82
N HIS A 126 -3.40 -0.37 -13.78
CA HIS A 126 -2.04 0.15 -13.71
C HIS A 126 -1.18 -0.38 -14.86
N GLY A 127 -0.30 0.49 -15.37
CA GLY A 127 0.54 0.21 -16.52
C GLY A 127 -0.16 0.66 -17.81
N VAL A 128 -1.36 0.13 -18.06
CA VAL A 128 -2.15 0.44 -19.26
C VAL A 128 -2.69 1.87 -19.22
N LYS A 129 -3.36 2.24 -18.12
CA LYS A 129 -3.95 3.57 -17.95
C LYS A 129 -2.93 4.71 -18.03
N GLU A 130 -1.69 4.45 -17.62
CA GLU A 130 -0.59 5.40 -17.65
C GLU A 130 0.20 5.39 -18.97
N GLY A 131 -0.17 4.56 -19.95
CA GLY A 131 0.55 4.46 -21.23
C GLY A 131 1.94 3.83 -21.10
N LEU A 132 2.15 2.96 -20.11
CA LEU A 132 3.43 2.29 -19.88
C LEU A 132 3.53 0.95 -20.61
N VAL A 133 2.41 0.24 -20.78
CA VAL A 133 2.29 -1.04 -21.48
C VAL A 133 0.94 -1.13 -22.19
N GLU A 134 0.81 -2.00 -23.20
CA GLU A 134 -0.45 -2.15 -23.96
C GLU A 134 -1.45 -3.04 -23.21
N ARG A 135 -0.95 -4.10 -22.57
CA ARG A 135 -1.76 -5.06 -21.80
C ARG A 135 -1.39 -5.05 -20.34
N SER A 136 -2.37 -5.25 -19.45
CA SER A 136 -2.12 -5.27 -17.99
C SER A 136 -1.15 -6.39 -17.58
N ALA A 137 -1.14 -7.49 -18.34
CA ALA A 137 -0.22 -8.61 -18.13
C ALA A 137 1.25 -8.30 -18.49
N GLU A 138 1.51 -7.23 -19.25
CA GLU A 138 2.87 -6.85 -19.67
C GLU A 138 3.57 -5.94 -18.66
N TRP A 139 2.85 -5.43 -17.66
CA TRP A 139 3.44 -4.60 -16.63
C TRP A 139 4.58 -5.36 -15.91
N PRO A 140 5.83 -4.86 -15.94
CA PRO A 140 6.96 -5.61 -15.42
C PRO A 140 7.07 -5.60 -13.89
N GLY A 141 6.30 -4.76 -13.20
CA GLY A 141 6.28 -4.69 -11.74
C GLY A 141 5.32 -5.67 -11.10
N LEU A 142 5.40 -5.76 -9.77
CA LEU A 142 4.61 -6.70 -8.99
C LEU A 142 3.12 -6.29 -8.92
N THR A 143 2.22 -7.17 -9.38
CA THR A 143 0.75 -6.98 -9.34
C THR A 143 0.03 -8.24 -8.86
N CYS A 144 -1.22 -8.08 -8.43
CA CYS A 144 -2.07 -9.19 -8.05
C CYS A 144 -2.71 -9.92 -9.24
N LEU A 145 -2.59 -9.43 -10.49
CA LEU A 145 -3.29 -10.00 -11.65
C LEU A 145 -3.02 -11.51 -11.85
N PRO A 146 -1.78 -12.02 -11.76
CA PRO A 146 -1.53 -13.46 -11.86
C PRO A 146 -2.22 -14.28 -10.77
N GLN A 147 -2.36 -13.75 -9.55
CA GLN A 147 -3.04 -14.43 -8.44
C GLN A 147 -4.57 -14.37 -8.55
N LEU A 148 -5.09 -13.38 -9.27
CA LEU A 148 -6.53 -13.24 -9.53
C LEU A 148 -7.00 -14.09 -10.72
N LEU A 149 -6.10 -14.40 -11.65
CA LEU A 149 -6.36 -15.26 -12.82
C LEU A 149 -5.86 -16.70 -12.65
N GLY A 150 -5.27 -17.02 -11.52
CA GLY A 150 -4.69 -18.33 -11.21
C GLY A 150 -4.71 -18.60 -9.70
N PRO A 151 -3.73 -19.34 -9.15
CA PRO A 151 -3.68 -19.61 -7.72
C PRO A 151 -3.60 -18.33 -6.89
N ALA A 152 -4.53 -18.18 -5.94
CA ALA A 152 -4.59 -17.02 -5.05
C ALA A 152 -3.33 -16.84 -4.17
N ARG A 153 -2.56 -17.92 -3.99
CA ARG A 153 -1.30 -17.93 -3.23
C ARG A 153 -0.11 -17.84 -4.17
N ARG A 154 0.84 -16.97 -3.83
CA ARG A 154 2.15 -16.88 -4.49
C ARG A 154 3.26 -16.85 -3.44
N VAL A 155 4.30 -17.65 -3.64
CA VAL A 155 5.46 -17.70 -2.75
C VAL A 155 6.49 -16.65 -3.18
N PHE A 156 7.06 -15.96 -2.20
CA PHE A 156 8.18 -15.04 -2.36
C PHE A 156 9.27 -15.33 -1.32
N GLN A 157 10.44 -14.72 -1.49
CA GLN A 157 11.54 -14.77 -0.53
C GLN A 157 11.50 -13.61 0.47
N TRP A 158 11.42 -13.95 1.75
CA TRP A 158 11.68 -13.02 2.84
C TRP A 158 13.14 -13.10 3.29
N PHE A 159 13.90 -12.03 3.05
CA PHE A 159 15.29 -11.96 3.48
C PHE A 159 15.38 -11.50 4.94
N SER A 160 15.56 -12.42 5.88
CA SER A 160 15.59 -12.10 7.31
C SER A 160 16.93 -11.49 7.72
N TRP A 161 17.00 -10.15 7.76
CA TRP A 161 18.23 -9.44 8.13
C TRP A 161 18.57 -9.59 9.61
N THR A 162 17.63 -10.01 10.47
CA THR A 162 17.93 -10.34 11.88
C THR A 162 18.77 -11.61 11.98
N LYS A 163 18.50 -12.63 11.16
CA LYS A 163 19.31 -13.87 11.09
C LYS A 163 20.74 -13.63 10.58
N ARG A 164 20.97 -12.54 9.84
CA ARG A 164 22.33 -12.10 9.45
C ARG A 164 23.18 -11.75 10.67
N TRP A 165 22.60 -11.12 11.70
CA TRP A 165 23.34 -10.72 12.90
C TRP A 165 23.72 -11.90 13.79
N SER A 166 22.90 -12.96 13.85
CA SER A 166 23.23 -14.19 14.58
C SER A 166 24.26 -15.08 13.88
N LYS A 167 24.53 -14.87 12.59
CA LYS A 167 25.50 -15.65 11.78
C LYS A 167 26.84 -14.94 11.54
N ARG A 168 27.11 -13.84 12.25
CA ARG A 168 28.32 -12.98 12.07
C ARG A 168 29.67 -13.65 12.39
N GLY A 169 29.71 -14.91 12.82
CA GLY A 169 30.94 -15.65 13.08
C GLY A 169 31.59 -16.28 11.83
N SER A 170 31.01 -16.11 10.64
CA SER A 170 31.61 -16.54 9.36
C SER A 170 31.96 -15.29 8.56
N GLU A 171 33.25 -15.12 8.27
CA GLU A 171 33.86 -13.90 7.70
C GLU A 171 33.34 -13.52 6.29
N ASP A 172 32.60 -14.40 5.62
CA ASP A 172 32.17 -14.22 4.22
C ASP A 172 30.83 -13.47 4.01
N LEU A 173 30.03 -13.22 5.06
CA LEU A 173 28.68 -12.61 4.89
C LEU A 173 28.66 -11.07 4.98
N ALA A 174 29.82 -10.42 5.00
CA ALA A 174 29.95 -8.98 5.11
C ALA A 174 29.57 -8.23 3.81
N ALA A 175 29.74 -8.85 2.65
CA ALA A 175 29.44 -8.27 1.33
C ALA A 175 27.94 -7.97 1.11
N GLU A 176 27.64 -7.09 0.15
CA GLU A 176 26.27 -6.76 -0.27
C GLU A 176 25.48 -7.98 -0.75
N GLU A 177 26.18 -8.94 -1.38
CA GLU A 177 25.65 -10.25 -1.80
C GLU A 177 24.99 -11.00 -0.62
N GLY A 178 25.55 -10.88 0.59
CA GLY A 178 25.02 -11.52 1.81
C GLY A 178 23.65 -11.02 2.29
N ARG A 179 23.10 -9.90 1.78
CA ARG A 179 21.80 -9.34 2.24
C ARG A 179 20.59 -9.88 1.50
N PHE A 180 20.82 -10.46 0.34
CA PHE A 180 19.82 -11.12 -0.50
C PHE A 180 20.24 -12.55 -0.86
N ALA A 181 21.19 -13.10 -0.10
CA ALA A 181 21.68 -14.45 -0.25
C ALA A 181 20.59 -15.48 0.12
N LYS A 182 20.62 -16.64 -0.53
CA LYS A 182 19.59 -17.69 -0.38
C LYS A 182 19.56 -18.26 1.05
N GLU A 183 20.68 -18.20 1.77
CA GLU A 183 20.88 -18.75 3.12
C GLU A 183 20.14 -17.98 4.22
N ILE A 184 19.69 -16.75 3.90
CA ILE A 184 18.84 -15.92 4.77
C ILE A 184 17.46 -15.66 4.16
N ALA A 185 17.18 -16.25 3.00
CA ALA A 185 15.89 -16.22 2.34
C ALA A 185 14.97 -17.28 2.96
N GLU A 186 13.79 -16.85 3.38
CA GLU A 186 12.74 -17.72 3.90
C GLU A 186 11.54 -17.64 2.96
N PRO A 187 11.01 -18.77 2.47
CA PRO A 187 9.81 -18.74 1.66
C PRO A 187 8.64 -18.20 2.49
N VAL A 188 7.90 -17.26 1.91
CA VAL A 188 6.70 -16.66 2.52
C VAL A 188 5.57 -16.63 1.50
N GLU A 189 4.40 -17.09 1.91
CA GLU A 189 3.21 -17.08 1.06
C GLU A 189 2.48 -15.74 1.15
N LEU A 190 2.19 -15.15 -0.01
CA LEU A 190 1.27 -14.04 -0.16
C LEU A 190 -0.08 -14.56 -0.65
N LEU A 191 -1.12 -14.39 0.15
CA LEU A 191 -2.51 -14.68 -0.23
C LEU A 191 -3.21 -13.40 -0.68
N VAL A 192 -3.92 -13.48 -1.80
CA VAL A 192 -4.92 -12.48 -2.21
C VAL A 192 -6.30 -13.08 -1.99
N GLU A 193 -7.07 -12.49 -1.08
CA GLU A 193 -8.44 -12.92 -0.78
C GLU A 193 -9.42 -12.36 -1.82
N PRO A 194 -10.46 -13.12 -2.21
CA PRO A 194 -11.51 -12.60 -3.08
C PRO A 194 -12.20 -11.39 -2.44
N LEU A 195 -12.78 -10.51 -3.26
CA LEU A 195 -13.64 -9.45 -2.76
C LEU A 195 -14.83 -10.04 -1.99
N PRO A 196 -15.33 -9.38 -0.94
CA PRO A 196 -16.49 -9.84 -0.16
C PRO A 196 -17.71 -10.16 -1.03
N CYS A 197 -18.05 -9.26 -1.97
CA CYS A 197 -19.13 -9.46 -2.94
C CYS A 197 -18.92 -10.63 -3.89
N TRP A 198 -17.69 -11.14 -4.01
CA TRP A 198 -17.33 -12.28 -4.86
C TRP A 198 -17.03 -13.55 -4.06
N LYS A 199 -17.22 -13.53 -2.74
CA LYS A 199 -16.93 -14.68 -1.87
C LYS A 199 -17.80 -15.89 -2.19
N ARG A 200 -19.03 -15.66 -2.69
CA ARG A 200 -19.98 -16.71 -3.09
C ARG A 200 -19.76 -17.24 -4.51
N LEU A 201 -18.98 -16.52 -5.34
CA LEU A 201 -18.70 -16.95 -6.70
C LEU A 201 -17.73 -18.13 -6.71
N GLY A 202 -17.87 -19.02 -7.69
CA GLY A 202 -16.86 -20.03 -8.00
C GLY A 202 -15.55 -19.39 -8.48
N GLU A 203 -14.46 -20.17 -8.50
CA GLU A 203 -13.17 -19.67 -8.96
C GLU A 203 -13.22 -19.19 -10.42
N GLU A 204 -13.82 -19.99 -11.31
CA GLU A 204 -13.94 -19.62 -12.72
C GLU A 204 -14.78 -18.35 -12.94
N GLU A 205 -15.86 -18.17 -12.17
CA GLU A 205 -16.70 -16.97 -12.22
C GLU A 205 -15.91 -15.73 -11.81
N ARG A 206 -15.11 -15.83 -10.74
CA ARG A 206 -14.21 -14.75 -10.33
C ARG A 206 -13.18 -14.43 -11.40
N GLN A 207 -12.56 -15.44 -11.99
CA GLN A 207 -11.58 -15.25 -13.05
C GLN A 207 -12.23 -14.60 -14.29
N ARG A 208 -13.45 -15.00 -14.67
CA ARG A 208 -14.23 -14.35 -15.74
C ARG A 208 -14.50 -12.89 -15.43
N ALA A 209 -14.92 -12.56 -14.21
CA ALA A 209 -15.14 -11.18 -13.79
C ALA A 209 -13.85 -10.33 -13.86
N VAL A 210 -12.71 -10.88 -13.41
CA VAL A 210 -11.40 -10.21 -13.51
C VAL A 210 -10.99 -10.00 -14.97
N ARG A 211 -11.16 -11.00 -15.84
CA ARG A 211 -10.87 -10.86 -17.29
C ARG A 211 -11.71 -9.76 -17.92
N ALA A 212 -13.00 -9.69 -17.61
CA ALA A 212 -13.88 -8.63 -18.11
C ALA A 212 -13.42 -7.22 -17.67
N LEU A 213 -12.96 -7.07 -16.41
CA LEU A 213 -12.40 -5.80 -15.94
C LEU A 213 -11.13 -5.40 -16.70
N VAL A 214 -10.23 -6.36 -16.93
CA VAL A 214 -8.98 -6.13 -17.68
C VAL A 214 -9.27 -5.78 -19.14
N GLU A 215 -10.15 -6.53 -19.80
CA GLU A 215 -10.53 -6.30 -21.19
C GLU A 215 -11.16 -4.93 -21.40
N ALA A 216 -12.02 -4.48 -20.47
CA ALA A 216 -12.60 -3.14 -20.51
C ALA A 216 -11.52 -2.05 -20.40
N VAL A 217 -10.56 -2.20 -19.49
CA VAL A 217 -9.44 -1.26 -19.35
C VAL A 217 -8.58 -1.21 -20.61
N GLU A 218 -8.19 -2.36 -21.13
CA GLU A 218 -7.33 -2.43 -22.32
C GLU A 218 -8.04 -1.88 -23.55
N SER A 219 -9.35 -2.10 -23.68
CA SER A 219 -10.16 -1.54 -24.76
C SER A 219 -10.27 -0.02 -24.66
N GLU A 220 -10.48 0.53 -23.46
CA GLU A 220 -10.45 1.98 -23.23
C GLU A 220 -9.09 2.61 -23.55
N ALA A 221 -7.99 1.89 -23.32
CA ALA A 221 -6.65 2.37 -23.65
C ALA A 221 -6.37 2.31 -25.15
N ARG A 222 -6.73 1.21 -25.83
CA ARG A 222 -6.66 1.09 -27.29
C ARG A 222 -7.46 2.18 -27.99
N ALA A 223 -8.66 2.50 -27.49
CA ALA A 223 -9.49 3.57 -28.04
C ALA A 223 -8.88 4.98 -27.94
N ARG A 224 -7.91 5.20 -27.04
CA ARG A 224 -7.19 6.48 -26.94
C ARG A 224 -6.08 6.63 -27.98
N ASP A 225 -5.67 5.53 -28.61
CA ASP A 225 -4.64 5.47 -29.65
C ASP A 225 -3.37 6.27 -29.30
N LYS A 226 -2.80 5.98 -28.13
CA LYS A 226 -1.56 6.61 -27.67
C LYS A 226 -0.41 5.61 -27.64
N PRO A 227 0.79 5.99 -28.11
CA PRO A 227 1.95 5.13 -27.99
C PRO A 227 2.27 4.86 -26.52
N VAL A 228 2.69 3.63 -26.23
CA VAL A 228 3.11 3.23 -24.90
C VAL A 228 4.63 3.22 -24.77
N LEU A 229 5.13 3.39 -23.54
CA LEU A 229 6.58 3.35 -23.26
C LEU A 229 7.19 1.96 -23.50
N GLY A 230 6.47 0.89 -23.10
CA GLY A 230 6.90 -0.50 -23.20
C GLY A 230 7.67 -1.00 -21.97
N ALA A 231 7.46 -2.28 -21.62
CA ALA A 231 8.02 -2.89 -20.42
C ALA A 231 9.56 -2.87 -20.37
N ARG A 232 10.23 -2.99 -21.53
CA ARG A 232 11.69 -2.87 -21.62
C ARG A 232 12.16 -1.49 -21.19
N ALA A 233 11.55 -0.42 -21.72
CA ALA A 233 11.92 0.94 -21.40
C ALA A 233 11.58 1.29 -19.94
N VAL A 234 10.44 0.83 -19.40
CA VAL A 234 10.12 0.96 -17.96
C VAL A 234 11.25 0.38 -17.07
N ARG A 235 11.75 -0.81 -17.39
CA ARG A 235 12.85 -1.46 -16.65
C ARG A 235 14.19 -0.76 -16.85
N ALA A 236 14.40 -0.09 -17.99
CA ALA A 236 15.62 0.64 -18.29
C ALA A 236 15.70 2.01 -17.58
N GLN A 237 14.59 2.50 -17.00
CA GLN A 237 14.59 3.78 -16.27
C GLN A 237 15.51 3.71 -15.06
N HIS A 238 16.25 4.80 -14.83
CA HIS A 238 17.08 4.93 -13.64
C HIS A 238 16.19 5.06 -12.39
N PRO A 239 16.39 4.27 -11.32
CA PRO A 239 15.53 4.30 -10.13
C PRO A 239 15.45 5.68 -9.45
N HIS A 240 16.53 6.47 -9.56
CA HIS A 240 16.56 7.80 -8.97
C HIS A 240 15.89 8.86 -9.84
N THR A 241 15.45 8.55 -11.06
CA THR A 241 14.77 9.52 -11.93
C THR A 241 13.58 10.13 -11.21
N ARG A 242 13.55 11.46 -11.20
CA ARG A 242 12.44 12.25 -10.70
C ARG A 242 11.59 12.72 -11.88
N PRO A 243 10.27 12.44 -11.91
CA PRO A 243 9.38 13.01 -12.91
C PRO A 243 9.38 14.54 -12.84
N GLU A 244 9.41 15.20 -13.99
CA GLU A 244 9.37 16.67 -14.10
C GLU A 244 8.07 17.24 -13.52
N HIS A 245 6.95 16.57 -13.82
CA HIS A 245 5.63 16.95 -13.34
C HIS A 245 5.03 15.86 -12.47
N LEU A 246 4.62 16.25 -11.26
CA LEU A 246 3.83 15.41 -10.36
C LEU A 246 2.40 15.91 -10.34
N LYS A 247 1.46 15.01 -10.62
CA LYS A 247 0.04 15.33 -10.44
C LYS A 247 -0.26 15.51 -8.95
N HIS A 248 -0.72 16.70 -8.60
CA HIS A 248 -1.29 17.03 -7.30
C HIS A 248 -2.80 17.20 -7.46
N SER A 249 -3.57 16.28 -6.91
CA SER A 249 -5.03 16.41 -6.80
C SER A 249 -5.44 16.29 -5.33
N PRO A 250 -6.55 16.95 -4.93
CA PRO A 250 -7.14 16.73 -3.63
C PRO A 250 -7.39 15.24 -3.41
N ARG A 251 -7.08 14.79 -2.20
CA ARG A 251 -7.34 13.41 -1.78
C ARG A 251 -8.84 13.24 -1.57
N PRO A 252 -9.50 12.22 -2.16
CA PRO A 252 -10.89 11.93 -1.83
C PRO A 252 -11.01 11.51 -0.37
N LEU A 253 -12.16 11.82 0.26
CA LEU A 253 -12.41 11.41 1.64
C LEU A 253 -12.58 9.89 1.77
N GLY A 254 -13.23 9.28 0.78
CA GLY A 254 -13.49 7.86 0.65
C GLY A 254 -14.02 7.54 -0.75
N HIS A 255 -14.34 6.27 -0.99
CA HIS A 255 -14.90 5.76 -2.23
C HIS A 255 -16.27 5.13 -1.97
N ALA A 256 -17.28 5.54 -2.71
CA ALA A 256 -18.62 4.98 -2.67
C ALA A 256 -19.28 5.12 -4.05
N SER A 257 -20.26 4.29 -4.36
CA SER A 257 -21.07 4.39 -5.58
C SER A 257 -22.10 5.51 -5.51
N THR A 258 -22.53 5.90 -4.31
CA THR A 258 -23.56 6.94 -4.13
C THR A 258 -23.03 8.22 -3.50
N ARG A 259 -23.63 9.36 -3.87
CA ARG A 259 -23.34 10.66 -3.25
C ARG A 259 -23.79 10.71 -1.78
N GLN A 260 -24.87 10.00 -1.45
CA GLN A 260 -25.40 9.92 -0.10
C GLN A 260 -24.38 9.28 0.85
N ALA A 261 -23.81 8.12 0.51
CA ALA A 261 -22.80 7.46 1.33
C ALA A 261 -21.55 8.35 1.55
N LEU A 262 -21.15 9.13 0.54
CA LEU A 262 -20.07 10.12 0.69
C LEU A 262 -20.44 11.29 1.61
N ASN A 263 -21.70 11.73 1.63
CA ASN A 263 -22.17 12.77 2.55
C ASN A 263 -22.21 12.25 3.99
N GLU A 264 -22.72 11.05 4.21
CA GLU A 264 -22.72 10.38 5.52
C GLU A 264 -21.28 10.22 6.05
N LEU A 265 -20.34 9.79 5.20
CA LEU A 265 -18.92 9.71 5.57
C LEU A 265 -18.35 11.10 5.95
N ARG A 266 -18.74 12.17 5.27
CA ARG A 266 -18.31 13.54 5.62
C ARG A 266 -18.83 13.95 6.99
N GLU A 267 -20.08 13.64 7.31
CA GLU A 267 -20.69 13.96 8.60
C GLU A 267 -20.01 13.16 9.73
N GLN A 268 -19.83 11.85 9.54
CA GLN A 268 -19.08 11.00 10.47
C GLN A 268 -17.65 11.52 10.70
N TYR A 269 -16.96 11.92 9.62
CA TYR A 269 -15.61 12.48 9.74
C TYR A 269 -15.59 13.80 10.50
N ARG A 270 -16.57 14.69 10.29
CA ARG A 270 -16.69 15.95 11.04
C ARG A 270 -16.90 15.69 12.52
N ALA A 271 -17.81 14.78 12.87
CA ALA A 271 -18.07 14.38 14.25
C ALA A 271 -16.82 13.79 14.92
N PHE A 272 -16.13 12.88 14.23
CA PHE A 272 -14.85 12.31 14.68
C PHE A 272 -13.80 13.39 14.94
N VAL A 273 -13.63 14.36 14.02
CA VAL A 273 -12.65 15.44 14.16
C VAL A 273 -12.98 16.34 15.35
N ALA A 274 -14.27 16.64 15.58
CA ALA A 274 -14.71 17.43 16.73
C ALA A 274 -14.37 16.72 18.05
N ALA A 275 -14.79 15.47 18.21
CA ALA A 275 -14.52 14.66 19.39
C ALA A 275 -13.00 14.47 19.63
N PHE A 276 -12.23 14.23 18.57
CA PHE A 276 -10.78 14.11 18.67
C PHE A 276 -10.13 15.40 19.17
N ARG A 277 -10.56 16.56 18.67
CA ARG A 277 -9.99 17.86 19.05
C ARG A 277 -10.30 18.22 20.50
N GLU A 278 -11.50 17.89 20.97
CA GLU A 278 -11.89 18.06 22.37
C GLU A 278 -11.01 17.22 23.29
N ALA A 279 -10.86 15.92 22.99
CA ALA A 279 -9.98 15.03 23.75
C ALA A 279 -8.52 15.48 23.70
N ALA A 280 -8.03 15.92 22.53
CA ALA A 280 -6.68 16.44 22.36
C ALA A 280 -6.43 17.72 23.18
N ALA A 281 -7.41 18.60 23.32
CA ALA A 281 -7.30 19.80 24.14
C ALA A 281 -7.10 19.42 25.62
N ARG A 282 -7.94 18.54 26.16
CA ARG A 282 -7.82 18.01 27.53
C ARG A 282 -6.48 17.33 27.77
N TRP A 283 -6.07 16.47 26.83
CA TRP A 283 -4.79 15.77 26.85
C TRP A 283 -3.58 16.71 26.91
N MET A 284 -3.60 17.81 26.15
CA MET A 284 -2.53 18.82 26.19
C MET A 284 -2.44 19.56 27.53
N TRP A 285 -3.55 19.64 28.28
CA TRP A 285 -3.61 20.25 29.61
C TRP A 285 -3.32 19.26 30.75
N GLY A 286 -2.87 18.03 30.42
CA GLY A 286 -2.43 17.04 31.42
C GLY A 286 -3.51 16.03 31.83
N ASP A 287 -4.73 16.12 31.28
CA ASP A 287 -5.74 15.06 31.45
C ASP A 287 -5.44 13.89 30.51
N PHE A 288 -4.53 13.02 30.94
CA PHE A 288 -4.15 11.80 30.22
C PHE A 288 -5.22 10.69 30.27
N SER A 289 -6.34 10.93 30.94
CA SER A 289 -7.50 10.03 30.95
C SER A 289 -8.56 10.39 29.91
N ALA A 290 -8.39 11.52 29.21
CA ALA A 290 -9.34 12.01 28.21
C ALA A 290 -9.64 10.93 27.16
N PRO A 291 -10.93 10.55 26.97
CA PRO A 291 -11.29 9.48 26.04
C PRO A 291 -11.19 9.99 24.60
N PHE A 292 -10.21 9.47 23.87
CA PHE A 292 -10.12 9.71 22.42
C PHE A 292 -11.13 8.84 21.66
N PRO A 293 -11.61 9.29 20.49
CA PRO A 293 -12.43 8.45 19.64
C PRO A 293 -11.76 7.09 19.36
N PRO A 294 -12.54 5.99 19.27
CA PRO A 294 -12.00 4.66 19.02
C PRO A 294 -11.06 4.61 17.80
N PHE A 295 -10.04 3.74 17.90
CA PHE A 295 -9.06 3.49 16.84
C PHE A 295 -8.30 4.73 16.34
N SER A 296 -8.29 5.80 17.12
CA SER A 296 -7.47 6.98 16.88
C SER A 296 -6.19 6.95 17.71
N PHE A 297 -5.25 7.84 17.40
CA PHE A 297 -3.98 7.94 18.14
C PHE A 297 -3.90 9.29 18.84
N PRO A 298 -3.79 9.31 20.18
CA PRO A 298 -3.52 10.54 20.92
C PRO A 298 -2.25 11.24 20.41
N PRO A 299 -2.20 12.58 20.45
CA PRO A 299 -0.99 13.31 20.06
C PRO A 299 0.15 13.00 21.04
N ARG A 300 1.38 12.92 20.52
CA ARG A 300 2.57 12.82 21.37
C ARG A 300 2.71 14.07 22.23
N VAL A 301 2.89 13.91 23.53
CA VAL A 301 3.30 15.00 24.42
C VAL A 301 4.83 15.05 24.44
N VAL A 302 5.38 16.21 24.13
CA VAL A 302 6.82 16.48 24.26
C VAL A 302 7.05 17.11 25.63
N PRO A 303 7.86 16.51 26.52
CA PRO A 303 8.18 17.12 27.81
C PRO A 303 8.82 18.49 27.59
N GLY A 304 8.20 19.55 28.11
CA GLY A 304 8.63 20.95 27.92
C GLY A 304 7.52 21.94 27.57
N ARG A 305 6.33 21.45 27.19
CA ARG A 305 5.08 22.24 27.09
C ARG A 305 4.08 22.00 28.22
N VAL A 306 4.47 21.25 29.24
CA VAL A 306 3.78 21.32 30.52
C VAL A 306 4.28 22.62 31.15
N ALA A 307 3.44 23.66 31.14
CA ALA A 307 3.73 24.86 31.89
C ALA A 307 4.12 24.44 33.31
N ARG A 308 5.24 24.96 33.81
CA ARG A 308 5.59 24.86 35.22
C ARG A 308 4.43 25.48 35.98
N ILE A 309 3.59 24.64 36.58
CA ILE A 309 2.69 25.08 37.65
C ILE A 309 3.60 25.14 38.88
N LEU A 310 3.93 26.36 39.27
CA LEU A 310 4.25 26.69 40.67
C LEU A 310 2.97 26.53 41.49
#